data_AF-A0A2J4YS00-F1
#
_entry.id   AF-A0A2J4YS00-F1
#
_cell.length_a   1.000
_cell.length_b   1.000
_cell.length_c   1.000
_cell.angle_alpha   90.00
_cell.angle_beta   90.00
_cell.angle_gamma   90.00
#
_symmetry.space_group_name_H-M   'P 1'
#
loop_
_entity.id
_entity.type
_entity.pdbx_description
1 polymer ?
#
loop_
_entity_poly.entity_id
_entity_poly.type
_entity_poly.pdbx_seq_one_letter_code
_entity_poly.pdbx_strand_id
1 'polypeptide(L)'
;VMLQWGRWSAMPDYFYDDRAWDARRRASEVTLPLLVLGFNDDPWANSAAITRLMAPVENAKIERREIRHADYGIPAVGHMGFFRTRCAEKIWPEVGRWLASQCRPRG
;
A
#
# COMPACT_ATOMS: atom_id res chain seq x y z
N VAL A 1 -8.93 -7.17 20.03
CA VAL A 1 -8.38 -6.50 18.82
C VAL A 1 -7.08 -5.75 19.13
N MET A 2 -7.06 -4.72 19.99
CA MET A 2 -5.82 -3.94 20.24
C MET A 2 -4.63 -4.75 20.76
N LEU A 3 -4.85 -5.73 21.66
CA LEU A 3 -3.77 -6.62 22.13
C LEU A 3 -3.17 -7.49 21.02
N GLN A 4 -3.97 -7.88 20.03
CA GLN A 4 -3.50 -8.66 18.88
C GLN A 4 -2.64 -7.80 17.96
N TRP A 5 -3.08 -6.57 17.66
CA TRP A 5 -2.28 -5.61 16.89
C TRP A 5 -0.97 -5.24 17.59
N GLY A 6 -1.00 -5.09 18.92
CA GLY A 6 0.19 -4.89 19.73
C GLY A 6 1.17 -6.05 19.57
N ARG A 7 0.67 -7.29 19.68
CA ARG A 7 1.48 -8.50 19.49
C ARG A 7 2.08 -8.57 18.08
N TRP A 8 1.28 -8.36 17.04
CA TRP A 8 1.75 -8.37 15.66
C TRP A 8 2.79 -7.29 15.36
N SER A 9 2.59 -6.09 15.90
CA SER A 9 3.55 -4.98 15.72
C SER A 9 4.90 -5.23 16.39
N ALA A 10 4.94 -6.10 17.41
CA ALA A 10 6.17 -6.48 18.10
C ALA A 10 6.92 -7.65 17.44
N MET A 11 6.34 -8.30 16.42
CA MET A 11 6.98 -9.41 15.71
C MET A 11 8.00 -8.90 14.68
N PRO A 12 9.11 -9.63 14.43
CA PRO A 12 10.15 -9.24 13.47
C PRO A 12 9.61 -8.94 12.06
N ASP A 13 8.79 -9.85 11.51
CA ASP A 13 8.12 -9.69 10.20
C ASP A 13 6.64 -9.33 10.35
N TYR A 14 6.28 -8.60 11.41
CA TYR A 14 4.90 -8.20 11.67
C TYR A 14 3.95 -9.42 11.84
N PHE A 15 2.67 -9.28 11.49
CA PHE A 15 1.70 -10.40 11.57
C PHE A 15 2.06 -11.61 10.69
N TYR A 16 3.08 -11.52 9.82
CA TYR A 16 3.51 -12.65 8.99
C TYR A 16 4.18 -13.77 9.80
N ASP A 17 4.76 -13.43 10.96
CA ASP A 17 5.37 -14.42 11.86
C ASP A 17 4.34 -15.12 12.77
N ASP A 18 3.07 -14.70 12.73
CA ASP A 18 2.02 -15.37 13.47
C ASP A 18 1.64 -16.69 12.79
N ARG A 19 2.13 -17.80 13.34
CA ARG A 19 1.86 -19.17 12.86
C ARG A 19 0.37 -19.52 12.84
N ALA A 20 -0.46 -18.86 13.65
CA ALA A 20 -1.90 -19.08 13.64
C ALA A 20 -2.60 -18.41 12.46
N TRP A 21 -1.91 -17.53 11.73
CA TRP A 21 -2.52 -16.63 10.74
C TRP A 21 -2.08 -16.90 9.29
N ASP A 22 -1.08 -17.76 9.05
CA ASP A 22 -0.59 -18.18 7.71
C ASP A 22 -0.60 -17.06 6.65
N ALA A 23 -0.24 -15.84 7.08
CA ALA A 23 -0.44 -14.65 6.27
C ALA A 23 0.55 -14.57 5.12
N ARG A 24 1.74 -15.17 5.28
CA ARG A 24 2.79 -15.18 4.26
C ARG A 24 2.35 -15.99 3.04
N ARG A 25 1.80 -17.20 3.26
CA ARG A 25 1.27 -18.04 2.18
C ARG A 25 0.09 -17.36 1.48
N ARG A 26 -0.84 -16.75 2.23
CA ARG A 26 -1.97 -16.03 1.62
C ARG A 26 -1.55 -14.78 0.84
N ALA A 27 -0.52 -14.08 1.30
CA ALA A 27 0.03 -12.95 0.58
C ALA A 27 0.69 -13.39 -0.75
N SER A 28 1.37 -14.54 -0.77
CA SER A 28 1.97 -15.07 -2.01
C SER A 28 0.93 -15.61 -3.00
N GLU A 29 -0.31 -15.90 -2.59
CA GLU A 29 -1.40 -16.25 -3.50
C GLU A 29 -1.87 -15.07 -4.38
N VAL A 30 -1.49 -13.85 -4.04
CA VAL A 30 -1.85 -12.67 -4.85
C VAL A 30 -1.00 -12.64 -6.12
N THR A 31 -1.67 -12.75 -7.27
CA THR A 31 -1.04 -12.75 -8.60
C THR A 31 -1.51 -11.58 -9.49
N LEU A 32 -2.49 -10.81 -9.02
CA LEU A 32 -3.02 -9.66 -9.75
C LEU A 32 -1.98 -8.52 -9.80
N PRO A 33 -1.98 -7.67 -10.85
CA PRO A 33 -1.22 -6.43 -10.82
C PRO A 33 -1.61 -5.56 -9.62
N LEU A 34 -0.61 -4.98 -8.94
CA LEU A 34 -0.83 -4.13 -7.77
C LEU A 34 -0.15 -2.78 -7.95
N LEU A 35 -0.89 -1.70 -7.69
CA LEU A 35 -0.34 -0.38 -7.47
C LEU A 35 -0.22 -0.15 -5.97
N VAL A 36 1.00 0.10 -5.49
CA VAL A 36 1.26 0.37 -4.07
C VAL A 36 1.78 1.79 -3.94
N LEU A 37 0.96 2.68 -3.36
CA LEU A 37 1.33 4.07 -3.13
C LEU A 37 1.93 4.26 -1.74
N GLY A 38 2.98 5.06 -1.64
CA GLY A 38 3.57 5.55 -0.39
C GLY A 38 3.52 7.07 -0.36
N PHE A 39 3.46 7.65 0.82
CA PHE A 39 3.45 9.10 1.00
C PHE A 39 4.62 9.52 1.87
N ASN A 40 5.43 10.46 1.38
CA ASN A 40 6.65 10.89 2.05
C ASN A 40 6.41 11.54 3.43
N ASP A 41 5.19 12.00 3.69
CA ASP A 41 4.74 12.63 4.93
C ASP A 41 3.86 11.71 5.81
N ASP A 42 3.80 10.41 5.50
CA ASP A 42 3.14 9.41 6.36
C ASP A 42 4.13 8.81 7.38
N PRO A 43 4.00 9.11 8.69
CA PRO A 43 4.88 8.56 9.70
C PRO A 43 4.61 7.09 10.03
N TRP A 44 3.44 6.54 9.64
CA TRP A 44 3.02 5.19 9.99
C TRP A 44 3.31 4.19 8.88
N ALA A 45 2.91 4.49 7.64
CA ALA A 45 3.19 3.66 6.47
C ALA A 45 4.34 4.22 5.64
N ASN A 46 5.50 4.41 6.28
CA ASN A 46 6.70 4.84 5.58
C ASN A 46 7.22 3.77 4.59
N SER A 47 8.16 4.17 3.72
CA SER A 47 8.72 3.31 2.68
C SER A 47 9.28 1.97 3.20
N ALA A 48 9.94 1.95 4.37
CA ALA A 48 10.46 0.72 4.97
C ALA A 48 9.33 -0.20 5.47
N ALA A 49 8.31 0.36 6.10
CA ALA A 49 7.15 -0.40 6.55
C ALA A 49 6.39 -1.03 5.38
N ILE A 50 6.19 -0.28 4.29
CA ILE A 50 5.51 -0.81 3.10
C ILE A 50 6.36 -1.88 2.40
N THR A 51 7.68 -1.70 2.33
CA THR A 51 8.59 -2.73 1.79
C THR A 51 8.45 -4.04 2.55
N ARG A 52 8.41 -4.00 3.89
CA ARG A 52 8.20 -5.20 4.72
C ARG A 52 6.83 -5.81 4.51
N LEU A 53 5.78 -4.98 4.47
CA LEU A 53 4.41 -5.45 4.24
C LEU A 53 4.27 -6.15 2.88
N MET A 54 5.01 -5.69 1.87
CA MET A 54 4.89 -6.21 0.51
C MET A 54 5.84 -7.35 0.16
N ALA A 55 6.85 -7.62 1.01
CA ALA A 55 7.82 -8.67 0.76
C ALA A 55 7.20 -10.08 0.52
N PRO A 56 6.11 -10.49 1.21
CA PRO A 56 5.46 -11.77 0.95
C PRO A 56 4.61 -11.84 -0.31
N VAL A 57 4.34 -10.72 -0.99
CA VAL A 57 3.49 -10.64 -2.19
C VAL A 57 4.36 -10.82 -3.44
N GLU A 58 5.08 -11.94 -3.48
CA GLU A 58 6.14 -12.19 -4.47
C GLU A 58 5.63 -12.56 -5.87
N ASN A 59 4.40 -13.09 -5.97
CA ASN A 59 3.83 -13.56 -7.23
C ASN A 59 3.00 -12.50 -7.98
N ALA A 60 2.90 -11.28 -7.43
CA ALA A 60 2.19 -10.16 -8.05
C ALA A 60 3.14 -9.28 -8.88
N LYS A 61 2.62 -8.68 -9.95
CA LYS A 61 3.31 -7.59 -10.63
C LYS A 61 3.09 -6.29 -9.85
N ILE A 62 4.03 -5.93 -9.01
CA ILE A 62 3.95 -4.74 -8.15
C ILE A 62 4.52 -3.51 -8.86
N GLU A 63 3.73 -2.45 -8.93
CA GLU A 63 4.18 -1.10 -9.25
C GLU A 63 4.16 -0.26 -7.98
N ARG A 64 5.35 0.14 -7.51
CA ARG A 64 5.53 0.96 -6.31
C ARG A 64 5.74 2.41 -6.71
N ARG A 65 4.94 3.33 -6.15
CA ARG A 65 5.14 4.78 -6.33
C ARG A 65 5.21 5.49 -4.99
N GLU A 66 6.24 6.30 -4.82
CA GLU A 66 6.37 7.19 -3.67
C GLU A 66 5.88 8.59 -4.09
N ILE A 67 4.86 9.09 -3.39
CA ILE A 67 4.19 10.33 -3.71
C ILE A 67 4.68 11.40 -2.73
N ARG A 68 5.17 12.52 -3.28
CA ARG A 68 5.50 13.71 -2.49
C ARG A 68 4.35 14.70 -2.60
N HIS A 69 3.74 15.06 -1.48
CA HIS A 69 2.59 15.99 -1.47
C HIS A 69 2.88 17.32 -2.19
N ALA A 70 4.14 17.78 -2.12
CA ALA A 70 4.63 18.98 -2.79
C ALA A 70 4.50 18.92 -4.33
N ASP A 71 4.67 17.75 -4.95
CA ASP A 71 4.58 17.57 -6.41
C ASP A 71 3.14 17.80 -6.92
N TYR A 72 2.15 17.72 -6.02
CA TYR A 72 0.73 17.92 -6.31
C TYR A 72 0.20 19.27 -5.81
N GLY A 73 1.07 20.11 -5.23
CA GLY A 73 0.67 21.38 -4.63
C GLY A 73 -0.26 21.24 -3.42
N ILE A 74 -0.17 20.13 -2.69
CA ILE A 74 -1.00 19.86 -1.50
C ILE A 74 -0.15 20.05 -0.24
N PRO A 75 -0.70 20.64 0.85
CA PRO A 75 0.07 20.86 2.08
C PRO A 75 0.51 19.57 2.77
N ALA A 76 -0.34 18.54 2.77
CA ALA A 76 -0.04 17.23 3.35
C ALA A 76 -1.02 16.15 2.87
N VAL A 77 -0.52 14.92 2.70
CA VAL A 77 -1.32 13.70 2.58
C VAL A 77 -1.37 13.03 3.96
N GLY A 78 -0.23 12.61 4.51
CA GLY A 78 -0.15 11.81 5.73
C GLY A 78 -0.92 10.49 5.63
N HIS A 79 -1.13 9.80 6.75
CA HIS A 79 -1.67 8.43 6.72
C HIS A 79 -3.09 8.32 6.14
N MET A 80 -3.98 9.22 6.53
CA MET A 80 -5.40 9.17 6.14
C MET A 80 -5.80 10.22 5.11
N GLY A 81 -4.90 11.14 4.74
CA GLY A 81 -5.29 12.26 3.87
C GLY A 81 -5.49 11.86 2.42
N PHE A 82 -5.01 10.69 1.98
CA PHE A 82 -5.31 10.17 0.63
C PHE A 82 -6.81 10.12 0.35
N PHE A 83 -7.62 9.82 1.38
CA PHE A 83 -9.09 9.70 1.24
C PHE A 83 -9.84 11.03 1.31
N ARG A 84 -9.15 12.18 1.40
CA ARG A 84 -9.78 13.51 1.48
C ARG A 84 -9.93 14.13 0.10
N THR A 85 -10.93 15.00 -0.08
CA THR A 85 -11.28 15.65 -1.36
C THR A 85 -10.10 16.30 -2.08
N ARG A 86 -9.20 16.97 -1.35
CA ARG A 86 -7.98 17.56 -1.95
C ARG A 86 -7.09 16.56 -2.69
N CYS A 87 -7.03 15.31 -2.21
CA CYS A 87 -6.29 14.23 -2.86
C CYS A 87 -7.13 13.55 -3.95
N ALA A 88 -8.46 13.60 -3.83
CA ALA A 88 -9.36 13.12 -4.87
C ALA A 88 -9.18 13.88 -6.19
N GLU A 89 -9.01 15.20 -6.13
CA GLU A 89 -8.81 16.01 -7.33
C GLU A 89 -7.40 15.88 -7.93
N LYS A 90 -6.39 15.66 -7.08
CA LYS A 90 -4.98 15.78 -7.48
C LYS A 90 -4.27 14.44 -7.68
N ILE A 91 -4.52 13.46 -6.82
CA ILE A 91 -3.78 12.18 -6.79
C ILE A 91 -4.62 11.04 -7.39
N TRP A 92 -5.92 10.95 -7.09
CA TRP A 92 -6.76 9.85 -7.58
C TRP A 92 -6.81 9.71 -9.12
N PRO A 93 -6.69 10.78 -9.94
CA PRO A 93 -6.60 10.62 -11.38
C PRO A 93 -5.46 9.69 -11.83
N GLU A 94 -4.36 9.60 -11.09
CA GLU A 94 -3.28 8.64 -11.39
C GLU A 94 -3.69 7.20 -11.13
N VAL A 95 -4.40 6.95 -10.04
CA VAL A 95 -4.94 5.64 -9.70
C VAL A 95 -5.96 5.22 -10.76
N GLY A 96 -6.84 6.13 -11.17
CA GLY A 96 -7.80 5.90 -12.25
C GLY A 96 -7.13 5.55 -13.58
N ARG A 97 -6.09 6.30 -13.97
CA ARG A 97 -5.30 5.99 -15.18
C ARG A 97 -4.61 4.63 -15.09
N TRP A 98 -4.07 4.27 -13.93
CA TRP A 98 -3.45 2.97 -13.73
C TRP A 98 -4.47 1.83 -13.81
N LEU A 99 -5.62 1.97 -13.15
CA LEU A 99 -6.71 0.98 -13.23
C LEU A 99 -7.18 0.82 -14.69
N ALA A 100 -7.38 1.91 -15.41
CA ALA A 100 -7.75 1.88 -16.82
C ALA A 100 -6.70 1.18 -17.69
N SER A 101 -5.41 1.31 -17.38
CA SER A 101 -4.35 0.62 -18.13
C SER A 101 -4.27 -0.88 -17.82
N GLN A 102 -4.78 -1.33 -16.66
CA GLN A 102 -4.90 -2.76 -16.35
C GLN A 102 -6.10 -3.42 -17.05
N CYS A 103 -7.14 -2.64 -17.39
CA CYS A 103 -8.26 -3.11 -18.17
C CYS A 103 -7.85 -3.24 -19.65
N ARG A 104 -7.48 -4.45 -20.08
CA ARG A 104 -7.43 -4.75 -21.52
C ARG A 104 -8.81 -4.45 -22.14
N PRO A 105 -8.90 -3.79 -23.31
CA PRO A 105 -10.14 -3.80 -24.05
C PRO A 105 -10.50 -5.26 -24.34
N ARG A 106 -11.72 -5.66 -23.97
CA ARG A 106 -12.27 -6.93 -24.45
C ARG A 106 -12.39 -6.78 -25.96
N GLY A 107 -11.52 -7.47 -26.69
CA GLY A 107 -11.69 -7.68 -28.13
C GLY A 107 -12.95 -8.47 -28.41
#